data_AF-A0A1G7CN64-F1
#
_entry.id   AF-A0A1G7CN64-F1
#
_cell.length_a   1.000
_cell.length_b   1.000
_cell.length_c   1.000
_cell.angle_alpha   90.00
_cell.angle_beta   90.00
_cell.angle_gamma   90.00
#
_symmetry.space_group_name_H-M   'P 1'
#
loop_
_entity.id
_entity.type
_entity.pdbx_description
1 polymer ?
#
loop_
_entity_poly.entity_id
_entity_poly.type
_entity_poly.pdbx_seq_one_letter_code
_entity_poly.pdbx_strand_id
1 'polypeptide(L)'
;MAVDLQQRQQHWQQLIDQLRGEWARLPETERDWLRCQSQAIAVLQHQLYALFLAADGPARCQACAGSCCDSGHNHLTLINAVAALQAAALPEADFQRPCPFIGPAGCLLAVDWRPFNCIIFLCEPIEQALPPRQLRHFYQLEGALRDLYLQVEQRYQGGSRQGLLIGGGQHGRALLQRR
;
A
#
# COMPACT_ATOMS: atom_id res chain seq x y z
N MET A 1 13.35 12.29 19.16
CA MET A 1 13.54 11.68 17.82
C MET A 1 13.80 10.17 17.91
N ALA A 2 14.80 9.66 18.64
CA ALA A 2 15.03 8.20 18.77
C ALA A 2 13.87 7.42 19.43
N VAL A 3 13.22 8.01 20.44
CA VAL A 3 12.07 7.42 21.14
C VAL A 3 10.86 7.22 20.21
N ASP A 4 10.67 8.10 19.22
CA ASP A 4 9.58 8.01 18.24
C ASP A 4 9.81 6.87 17.24
N LEU A 5 11.06 6.66 16.79
CA LEU A 5 11.39 5.59 15.84
C LEU A 5 11.21 4.20 16.44
N GLN A 6 11.70 3.99 17.67
CA GLN A 6 11.55 2.69 18.35
C GLN A 6 10.08 2.39 18.63
N GLN A 7 9.28 3.39 19.01
CA GLN A 7 7.84 3.25 19.21
C GLN A 7 7.12 2.87 17.90
N ARG A 8 7.48 3.50 16.77
CA ARG A 8 6.91 3.15 15.46
C ARG A 8 7.27 1.73 15.03
N GLN A 9 8.52 1.31 15.23
CA GLN A 9 8.94 -0.07 14.96
C GLN A 9 8.14 -1.07 15.80
N GLN A 10 8.02 -0.82 17.10
CA GLN A 10 7.27 -1.68 18.02
C GLN A 10 5.79 -1.75 17.65
N HIS A 11 5.18 -0.60 17.35
CA HIS A 11 3.79 -0.54 16.92
C HIS A 11 3.56 -1.28 15.60
N TRP A 12 4.46 -1.12 14.63
CA TRP A 12 4.43 -1.86 13.37
C TRP A 12 4.49 -3.38 13.59
N GLN A 13 5.43 -3.84 14.42
CA GLN A 13 5.58 -5.26 14.74
C GLN A 13 4.29 -5.82 15.38
N GLN A 14 3.72 -5.08 16.33
CA GLN A 14 2.45 -5.45 16.97
C GLN A 14 1.29 -5.57 15.97
N LEU A 15 1.16 -4.62 15.03
CA LEU A 15 0.14 -4.67 13.98
C LEU A 15 0.30 -5.89 13.08
N ILE A 16 1.53 -6.21 12.68
CA ILE A 16 1.81 -7.37 11.83
C ILE A 16 1.55 -8.70 12.56
N ASP A 17 1.96 -8.81 13.82
CA ASP A 17 1.72 -10.01 14.63
C ASP A 17 0.23 -10.22 14.90
N GLN A 18 -0.49 -9.13 15.20
CA GLN A 18 -1.94 -9.13 15.32
C GLN A 18 -2.61 -9.59 14.02
N LEU A 19 -2.21 -9.02 12.88
CA LEU A 19 -2.77 -9.37 11.58
C LEU A 19 -2.55 -10.84 11.23
N ARG A 20 -1.36 -11.39 11.51
CA ARG A 20 -1.06 -12.82 11.35
C ARG A 20 -1.98 -13.68 12.22
N GLY A 21 -2.14 -13.32 13.50
CA GLY A 21 -2.98 -14.06 14.43
C GLY A 21 -4.46 -14.00 14.08
N GLU A 22 -4.95 -12.87 13.58
CA GLU A 22 -6.33 -12.72 13.08
C GLU A 22 -6.56 -13.51 11.79
N TRP A 23 -5.63 -13.42 10.83
CA TRP A 23 -5.70 -14.16 9.57
C TRP A 23 -5.79 -15.68 9.78
N ALA A 24 -5.00 -16.23 10.71
CA ALA A 24 -5.00 -17.65 11.03
C ALA A 24 -6.37 -18.14 11.55
N ARG A 25 -7.11 -17.27 12.26
CA ARG A 25 -8.42 -17.56 12.85
C ARG A 25 -9.60 -17.16 11.97
N LEU A 26 -9.34 -16.46 10.86
CA LEU A 26 -10.37 -15.94 9.98
C LEU A 26 -11.06 -17.10 9.23
N PRO A 27 -12.41 -17.12 9.12
CA PRO A 27 -13.12 -18.14 8.35
C PRO A 27 -12.66 -18.21 6.89
N GLU A 28 -12.68 -19.40 6.28
CA GLU A 28 -12.19 -19.58 4.90
C GLU A 28 -12.92 -18.68 3.90
N THR A 29 -14.23 -18.51 4.07
CA THR A 29 -15.04 -17.63 3.20
C THR A 29 -14.58 -16.17 3.22
N GLU A 30 -14.08 -15.69 4.35
CA GLU A 30 -13.51 -14.35 4.46
C GLU A 30 -12.09 -14.28 3.89
N ARG A 31 -11.30 -15.34 4.07
CA ARG A 31 -9.98 -15.45 3.45
C ARG A 31 -10.07 -15.46 1.93
N ASP A 32 -11.03 -16.20 1.38
CA ASP A 32 -11.33 -16.24 -0.05
C ASP A 32 -11.74 -14.86 -0.58
N TRP A 33 -12.62 -14.17 0.14
CA TRP A 33 -13.02 -12.81 -0.23
C TRP A 33 -11.83 -11.86 -0.28
N LEU A 34 -10.97 -11.86 0.76
CA LEU A 34 -9.77 -11.03 0.80
C LEU A 34 -8.79 -11.39 -0.32
N ARG A 35 -8.64 -12.67 -0.67
CA ARG A 35 -7.78 -13.13 -1.76
C ARG A 35 -8.29 -12.66 -3.12
N CYS A 36 -9.60 -12.72 -3.36
CA CYS A 36 -10.20 -12.20 -4.59
C CYS A 36 -10.00 -10.68 -4.70
N GLN A 37 -10.17 -9.95 -3.60
CA GLN A 37 -9.97 -8.50 -3.57
C GLN A 37 -8.50 -8.12 -3.79
N SER A 38 -7.56 -8.81 -3.14
CA SER A 38 -6.13 -8.54 -3.34
C SER A 38 -5.68 -8.83 -4.77
N GLN A 39 -6.19 -9.89 -5.40
CA GLN A 39 -5.91 -10.20 -6.80
C GLN A 39 -6.47 -9.12 -7.75
N ALA A 40 -7.70 -8.67 -7.54
CA ALA A 40 -8.29 -7.59 -8.34
C ALA A 40 -7.52 -6.28 -8.20
N ILE A 41 -7.10 -5.94 -6.97
CA ILE A 41 -6.25 -4.80 -6.67
C ILE A 41 -4.90 -4.92 -7.41
N ALA A 42 -4.21 -6.05 -7.28
CA ALA A 42 -2.92 -6.30 -7.93
C ALA A 42 -2.96 -6.09 -9.45
N VAL A 43 -4.02 -6.58 -10.12
CA VAL A 43 -4.24 -6.38 -11.56
C VAL A 43 -4.27 -4.88 -11.91
N LEU A 44 -5.04 -4.09 -11.18
CA LEU A 44 -5.13 -2.64 -11.41
C LEU A 44 -3.81 -1.93 -11.08
N GLN A 45 -3.11 -2.35 -10.03
CA GLN A 45 -1.81 -1.79 -9.66
C GLN A 45 -0.76 -2.01 -10.76
N HIS A 46 -0.75 -3.19 -11.39
CA HIS A 46 0.11 -3.46 -12.53
C HIS A 46 -0.21 -2.60 -13.75
N GLN A 47 -1.50 -2.35 -14.02
CA GLN A 47 -1.91 -1.47 -15.12
C GLN A 47 -1.52 0.00 -14.85
N LEU A 48 -1.72 0.49 -13.63
CA LEU A 48 -1.24 1.81 -13.20
C LEU A 48 0.28 1.92 -13.30
N TYR A 49 1.01 0.87 -12.87
CA TYR A 49 2.46 0.84 -12.97
C TYR A 49 2.95 0.83 -14.42
N ALA A 50 2.24 0.17 -15.34
CA ALA A 50 2.57 0.22 -16.76
C ALA A 50 2.49 1.65 -17.33
N LEU A 51 1.51 2.45 -16.88
CA LEU A 51 1.42 3.87 -17.25
C LEU A 51 2.58 4.68 -16.65
N PHE A 52 2.95 4.41 -15.40
CA PHE A 52 4.15 4.99 -14.79
C PHE A 52 5.42 4.68 -15.60
N LEU A 53 5.58 3.44 -16.07
CA LEU A 53 6.71 3.07 -16.93
C LEU A 53 6.65 3.76 -18.30
N ALA A 54 5.48 3.88 -18.91
CA ALA A 54 5.31 4.56 -20.20
C ALA A 54 5.67 6.06 -20.12
N ALA A 55 5.55 6.66 -18.94
CA ALA A 55 5.96 8.03 -18.66
C ALA A 55 7.45 8.18 -18.28
N ASP A 56 8.25 7.12 -18.38
CA ASP A 56 9.65 7.07 -17.90
C ASP A 56 9.78 7.39 -16.40
N GLY A 57 8.82 6.89 -15.62
CA GLY A 57 8.73 7.09 -14.18
C GLY A 57 10.03 6.76 -13.42
N PRO A 58 10.73 5.63 -13.67
CA PRO A 58 11.97 5.30 -12.98
C PRO A 58 13.06 6.37 -13.12
N ALA A 59 13.34 6.85 -14.34
CA ALA A 59 14.36 7.87 -14.56
C ALA A 59 13.97 9.20 -13.90
N ARG A 60 12.69 9.57 -13.95
CA ARG A 60 12.17 10.78 -13.30
C ARG A 60 12.27 10.71 -11.77
N CYS A 61 11.94 9.57 -11.18
CA CYS A 61 12.09 9.34 -9.74
C CYS A 61 13.57 9.40 -9.31
N GLN A 62 14.48 8.85 -10.12
CA GLN A 62 15.92 8.93 -9.86
C GLN A 62 16.41 10.39 -9.91
N ALA A 63 15.92 11.19 -10.86
CA ALA A 63 16.30 12.59 -11.00
C ALA A 63 15.88 13.47 -9.80
N CYS A 64 14.74 13.16 -9.16
CA CYS A 64 14.29 13.86 -7.95
C CYS A 64 14.62 13.14 -6.64
N ALA A 65 15.43 12.08 -6.71
CA ALA A 65 15.77 11.19 -5.58
C ALA A 65 14.55 10.65 -4.81
N GLY A 66 13.38 10.58 -5.45
CA GLY A 66 12.16 10.11 -4.79
C GLY A 66 11.64 11.05 -3.70
N SER A 67 11.74 12.37 -3.87
CA SER A 67 11.23 13.36 -2.90
C SER A 67 9.79 13.14 -2.42
N CYS A 68 8.94 12.54 -3.26
CA CYS A 68 7.58 12.14 -2.89
C CYS A 68 7.56 10.98 -1.87
N CYS A 69 8.51 10.03 -1.96
CA CYS A 69 8.72 8.99 -0.96
C CYS A 69 9.35 9.55 0.33
N ASP A 70 10.10 10.65 0.25
CA ASP A 70 10.73 11.32 1.40
C ASP A 70 9.77 12.13 2.27
N SER A 71 8.62 12.53 1.73
CA SER A 71 7.65 13.37 2.44
C SER A 71 6.78 12.61 3.45
N GLY A 72 7.00 11.30 3.63
CA GLY A 72 6.29 10.41 4.57
C GLY A 72 4.82 10.19 4.19
N HIS A 73 4.12 9.16 4.63
CA HIS A 73 4.45 8.06 5.53
C HIS A 73 3.93 6.78 4.87
N ASN A 74 4.59 5.65 5.10
CA ASN A 74 4.11 4.37 4.60
C ASN A 74 2.63 4.14 4.97
N HIS A 75 1.79 4.07 3.94
CA HIS A 75 0.34 3.88 4.06
C HIS A 75 -0.06 2.43 3.80
N LEU A 76 0.81 1.43 4.09
CA LEU A 76 0.47 0.04 3.82
C LEU A 76 -0.89 -0.27 4.42
N THR A 77 -1.84 -0.52 3.53
CA THR A 77 -3.22 -0.76 3.89
C THR A 77 -3.38 -2.19 4.34
N LEU A 78 -4.48 -2.48 5.02
CA LEU A 78 -4.82 -3.83 5.46
C LEU A 78 -4.74 -4.85 4.32
N ILE A 79 -5.37 -4.55 3.17
CA ILE A 79 -5.45 -5.51 2.07
C ILE A 79 -4.09 -5.77 1.42
N ASN A 80 -3.24 -4.74 1.30
CA ASN A 80 -1.88 -4.92 0.79
C ASN A 80 -0.99 -5.70 1.77
N ALA A 81 -1.13 -5.43 3.08
CA ALA A 81 -0.39 -6.16 4.12
C ALA A 81 -0.77 -7.64 4.17
N VAL A 82 -2.08 -7.95 4.11
CA VAL A 82 -2.59 -9.32 4.05
C VAL A 82 -2.00 -10.05 2.85
N ALA A 83 -2.04 -9.43 1.67
CA ALA A 83 -1.55 -10.05 0.45
C ALA A 83 -0.03 -10.31 0.48
N ALA A 84 0.77 -9.34 0.95
CA ALA A 84 2.21 -9.50 1.11
C ALA A 84 2.58 -10.57 2.16
N LEU A 85 1.84 -10.66 3.26
CA LEU A 85 2.04 -11.68 4.29
C LEU A 85 1.73 -13.09 3.78
N GLN A 86 0.66 -13.26 3.00
CA GLN A 86 0.33 -14.55 2.37
C GLN A 86 1.41 -15.02 1.40
N ALA A 87 2.00 -14.08 0.67
CA ALA A 87 3.10 -14.36 -0.25
C ALA A 87 4.45 -14.55 0.45
N ALA A 88 4.52 -14.42 1.79
CA ALA A 88 5.76 -14.37 2.56
C ALA A 88 6.77 -13.33 2.00
N ALA A 89 6.25 -12.23 1.47
CA ALA A 89 6.98 -11.26 0.66
C ALA A 89 6.94 -9.83 1.25
N LEU A 90 6.48 -9.66 2.49
CA LEU A 90 6.52 -8.37 3.17
C LEU A 90 7.98 -8.07 3.59
N PRO A 91 8.63 -7.02 3.05
CA PRO A 91 9.98 -6.66 3.43
C PRO A 91 10.04 -6.20 4.89
N GLU A 92 11.23 -6.28 5.50
CA GLU A 92 11.48 -5.65 6.78
C GLU A 92 11.35 -4.13 6.63
N ALA A 93 10.61 -3.51 7.55
CA ALA A 93 10.39 -2.07 7.56
C ALA A 93 11.52 -1.37 8.32
N ASP A 94 12.18 -0.41 7.68
CA ASP A 94 13.25 0.40 8.28
C ASP A 94 12.75 1.82 8.58
N PHE A 95 12.26 2.03 9.80
CA PHE A 95 11.71 3.32 10.21
C PHE A 95 12.78 4.41 10.40
N GLN A 96 14.08 4.12 10.24
CA GLN A 96 15.10 5.17 10.18
C GLN A 96 15.04 5.94 8.85
N ARG A 97 14.37 5.37 7.84
CA ARG A 97 14.13 6.00 6.54
C ARG A 97 12.83 6.79 6.53
N PRO A 98 12.72 7.83 5.69
CA PRO A 98 11.48 8.59 5.53
C PRO A 98 10.27 7.72 5.14
N CYS A 99 10.49 6.74 4.26
CA CYS A 99 9.56 5.65 3.98
C CYS A 99 10.18 4.31 4.43
N PRO A 100 9.53 3.56 5.34
CA PRO A 100 10.06 2.29 5.82
C PRO A 100 10.36 1.21 4.77
N PHE A 101 9.83 1.35 3.56
CA PHE A 101 10.05 0.41 2.45
C PHE A 101 10.85 1.01 1.30
N ILE A 102 11.53 2.14 1.49
CA ILE A 102 12.42 2.68 0.46
C ILE A 102 13.79 1.98 0.55
N GLY A 103 14.23 1.39 -0.55
CA GLY A 103 15.54 0.77 -0.72
C GLY A 103 16.49 1.62 -1.58
N PRO A 104 17.76 1.23 -1.71
CA PRO A 104 18.75 1.97 -2.50
C PRO A 104 18.42 2.03 -4.01
N ALA A 105 17.64 1.07 -4.52
CA ALA A 105 17.20 1.00 -5.91
C ALA A 105 15.71 1.38 -6.09
N GLY A 106 15.11 2.02 -5.09
CA GLY A 106 13.67 2.36 -5.07
C GLY A 106 12.88 1.50 -4.09
N CYS A 107 11.54 1.50 -4.25
CA CYS A 107 10.64 0.84 -3.29
C CYS A 107 10.86 -0.68 -3.23
N LEU A 108 11.00 -1.22 -2.02
CA LEU A 108 11.15 -2.65 -1.73
C LEU A 108 9.84 -3.42 -1.88
N LEU A 109 8.69 -2.74 -1.87
CA LEU A 109 7.40 -3.37 -2.13
C LEU A 109 7.24 -3.66 -3.63
N ALA A 110 6.97 -4.92 -3.94
CA ALA A 110 6.48 -5.32 -5.25
C ALA A 110 5.20 -4.56 -5.59
N VAL A 111 4.94 -4.39 -6.90
CA VAL A 111 3.82 -3.57 -7.40
C VAL A 111 2.47 -4.01 -6.82
N ASP A 112 2.25 -5.32 -6.72
CA ASP A 112 1.05 -5.96 -6.17
C ASP A 112 0.69 -5.53 -4.74
N TRP A 113 1.68 -5.06 -3.98
CA TRP A 113 1.55 -4.77 -2.55
C TRP A 113 1.78 -3.30 -2.23
N ARG A 114 1.97 -2.45 -3.25
CA ARG A 114 2.17 -1.02 -3.00
C ARG A 114 0.89 -0.43 -2.39
N PRO A 115 0.99 0.48 -1.43
CA PRO A 115 -0.19 1.16 -0.88
C PRO A 115 -0.95 1.93 -1.95
N PHE A 116 -2.26 2.12 -1.74
CA PHE A 116 -3.13 2.92 -2.61
C PHE A 116 -2.48 4.26 -2.98
N ASN A 117 -2.12 5.08 -1.98
CA ASN A 117 -1.52 6.40 -2.21
C ASN A 117 -0.21 6.34 -3.01
N CYS A 118 0.58 5.27 -2.85
CA CYS A 118 1.86 5.14 -3.55
C CYS A 118 1.69 4.77 -5.03
N ILE A 119 0.67 3.98 -5.37
CA ILE A 119 0.47 3.51 -6.74
C ILE A 119 -0.36 4.50 -7.58
N ILE A 120 -1.17 5.34 -6.96
CA ILE A 120 -2.00 6.36 -7.64
C ILE A 120 -1.38 7.75 -7.68
N PHE A 121 -0.17 7.94 -7.15
CA PHE A 121 0.48 9.24 -7.17
C PHE A 121 1.14 9.50 -8.53
N LEU A 122 0.76 10.60 -9.18
CA LEU A 122 1.46 11.17 -10.32
C LEU A 122 2.06 12.51 -9.92
N CYS A 123 3.38 12.66 -10.05
CA CYS A 123 3.99 13.98 -9.99
C CYS A 123 3.78 14.71 -11.32
N GLU A 124 3.84 16.04 -11.29
CA GLU A 124 3.65 16.88 -12.48
C GLU A 124 4.49 16.43 -13.69
N PRO A 125 5.80 16.11 -13.58
CA PRO A 125 6.57 15.61 -14.71
C PRO A 125 6.07 14.30 -15.32
N ILE A 126 5.51 13.40 -14.52
CA ILE A 126 4.95 12.12 -15.00
C ILE A 126 3.60 12.38 -15.67
N GLU A 127 2.75 13.21 -15.05
CA GLU A 127 1.45 13.57 -15.60
C GLU A 127 1.58 14.24 -16.97
N GLN A 128 2.51 15.20 -17.12
CA GLN A 128 2.78 15.89 -18.38
C GLN A 128 3.37 15.00 -19.47
N ALA A 129 4.03 13.89 -19.08
CA ALA A 129 4.61 12.94 -20.03
C ALA A 129 3.57 11.96 -20.61
N LEU A 130 2.41 11.81 -19.96
CA LEU A 130 1.36 10.93 -20.43
C LEU A 130 0.51 11.62 -21.53
N PRO A 131 0.32 10.98 -22.71
CA PRO A 131 -0.64 11.46 -23.68
C PRO A 131 -2.06 11.50 -23.10
N PRO A 132 -2.95 12.39 -23.57
CA PRO A 132 -4.30 12.57 -23.01
C PRO A 132 -5.12 11.29 -22.90
N ARG A 133 -4.93 10.32 -23.82
CA ARG A 133 -5.60 9.01 -23.76
C ARG A 133 -5.13 8.17 -22.57
N GLN A 134 -3.82 8.15 -22.31
CA GLN A 134 -3.23 7.40 -21.20
C GLN A 134 -3.55 8.05 -19.86
N LEU A 135 -3.57 9.38 -19.79
CA LEU A 135 -3.98 10.10 -18.59
C LEU A 135 -5.45 9.84 -18.24
N ARG A 136 -6.36 9.85 -19.22
CA ARG A 136 -7.75 9.43 -18.97
C ARG A 136 -7.86 7.99 -18.49
N HIS A 137 -7.07 7.10 -19.07
CA HIS A 137 -7.03 5.70 -18.65
C HIS A 137 -6.52 5.56 -17.21
N PHE A 138 -5.50 6.32 -16.82
CA PHE A 138 -5.01 6.38 -15.45
C PHE A 138 -6.14 6.68 -14.46
N TYR A 139 -6.91 7.76 -14.68
CA TYR A 139 -8.00 8.12 -13.77
C TYR A 139 -9.15 7.11 -13.74
N GLN A 140 -9.40 6.39 -14.85
CA GLN A 140 -10.36 5.28 -14.85
C GLN A 140 -9.89 4.12 -13.95
N LEU A 141 -8.61 3.75 -14.05
CA LEU A 141 -8.01 2.70 -13.23
C LEU A 141 -7.94 3.11 -11.76
N GLU A 142 -7.59 4.36 -11.47
CA GLU A 142 -7.58 4.92 -10.12
C GLU A 142 -8.96 4.86 -9.48
N GLY A 143 -10.01 5.25 -10.20
CA GLY A 143 -11.40 5.14 -9.74
C GLY A 143 -11.80 3.70 -9.43
N ALA A 144 -11.51 2.77 -10.33
CA ALA A 144 -11.77 1.34 -10.10
C ALA A 144 -11.00 0.78 -8.89
N LEU A 145 -9.75 1.22 -8.71
CA LEU A 145 -8.93 0.83 -7.57
C LEU A 145 -9.55 1.37 -6.28
N ARG A 146 -9.94 2.65 -6.26
CA ARG A 146 -10.59 3.30 -5.13
C ARG A 146 -11.83 2.54 -4.67
N ASP A 147 -12.66 2.06 -5.60
CA ASP A 147 -13.86 1.28 -5.28
C ASP A 147 -13.53 -0.04 -4.57
N LEU A 148 -12.48 -0.76 -4.99
CA LEU A 148 -12.04 -1.99 -4.32
C LEU A 148 -11.57 -1.70 -2.88
N TYR A 149 -10.78 -0.65 -2.69
CA TYR A 149 -10.35 -0.26 -1.34
C TYR A 149 -11.53 0.19 -0.47
N LEU A 150 -12.53 0.88 -1.03
CA LEU A 150 -13.75 1.26 -0.31
C LEU A 150 -14.55 0.03 0.16
N GLN A 151 -14.61 -1.02 -0.65
CA GLN A 151 -15.24 -2.28 -0.24
C GLN A 151 -14.53 -2.91 0.97
N VAL A 152 -13.19 -2.90 0.98
CA VAL A 152 -12.41 -3.37 2.14
C VAL A 152 -12.63 -2.49 3.36
N GLU A 153 -12.64 -1.17 3.17
CA GLU A 153 -12.86 -0.17 4.22
C GLU A 153 -14.23 -0.34 4.90
N GLN A 154 -15.28 -0.58 4.10
CA GLN A 154 -16.64 -0.84 4.59
C GLN A 154 -16.77 -2.19 5.27
N ARG A 155 -15.98 -3.19 4.85
CA ARG A 155 -16.07 -4.54 5.40
C ARG A 155 -15.33 -4.72 6.71
N TYR A 156 -14.14 -4.12 6.86
CA TYR A 156 -13.24 -4.38 8.00
C TYR A 156 -12.87 -3.12 8.78
N GLN A 157 -12.72 -3.27 10.09
CA GLN A 157 -12.33 -2.18 10.99
C GLN A 157 -10.96 -1.56 10.61
N GLY A 158 -9.99 -2.39 10.23
CA GLY A 158 -8.65 -1.96 9.78
C GLY A 158 -8.58 -1.56 8.31
N GLY A 159 -9.69 -1.58 7.56
CA GLY A 159 -9.71 -1.42 6.10
C GLY A 159 -9.45 0.00 5.58
N SER A 160 -9.08 0.96 6.43
CA SER A 160 -8.87 2.35 6.02
C SER A 160 -7.77 2.50 4.96
N ARG A 161 -8.04 3.34 3.96
CA ARG A 161 -7.06 3.73 2.92
C ARG A 161 -5.91 4.58 3.43
N GLN A 162 -6.02 5.11 4.65
CA GLN A 162 -4.95 5.90 5.27
C GLN A 162 -3.75 5.03 5.70
N GLY A 163 -3.88 3.70 5.63
CA GLY A 163 -2.84 2.76 6.02
C GLY A 163 -2.94 2.32 7.47
N LEU A 164 -2.31 1.19 7.81
CA LEU A 164 -2.41 0.54 9.11
C LEU A 164 -1.82 1.40 10.25
N LEU A 165 -0.75 2.15 9.99
CA LEU A 165 -0.08 2.99 11.00
C LEU A 165 -0.88 4.25 11.37
N ILE A 166 -1.71 4.77 10.44
CA ILE A 166 -2.45 6.02 10.63
C ILE A 166 -3.92 5.72 10.98
N GLY A 167 -4.56 4.86 10.18
CA GLY A 167 -5.99 4.54 10.32
C GLY A 167 -6.29 3.17 10.94
N GLY A 168 -5.27 2.33 11.14
CA GLY A 168 -5.46 0.92 11.51
C GLY A 168 -5.46 0.60 13.01
N GLY A 169 -5.04 1.50 13.91
CA GLY A 169 -4.90 1.09 15.30
C GLY A 169 -4.94 2.23 16.30
N GLN A 170 -6.08 2.40 16.95
CA GLN A 170 -6.01 2.51 18.40
C GLN A 170 -5.62 1.12 18.91
N HIS A 171 -4.57 1.02 19.74
CA HIS A 171 -4.11 -0.24 20.32
C HIS A 171 -5.28 -1.11 20.80
N GLY A 172 -5.32 -2.38 20.37
CA GLY A 172 -6.27 -3.38 20.87
C GLY A 172 -7.57 -3.57 20.09
N ARG A 173 -7.81 -2.82 19.00
CA ARG A 173 -8.94 -3.10 18.09
C ARG A 173 -8.56 -4.13 17.03
N ALA A 174 -9.44 -5.09 16.78
CA ALA A 174 -9.23 -6.12 15.76
C ALA A 174 -9.25 -5.53 14.33
N LEU A 175 -8.30 -5.91 13.49
CA LEU A 175 -8.11 -5.36 12.14
C LEU A 175 -9.05 -6.00 11.12
N LEU A 176 -9.16 -7.32 11.15
CA LEU A 176 -10.00 -8.18 10.30
C LEU A 176 -11.36 -8.49 10.94
N GLN A 177 -11.76 -7.73 11.96
CA GLN A 177 -13.13 -7.76 12.45
C GLN A 177 -14.05 -7.03 11.47
N ARG A 178 -15.19 -7.64 11.16
CA ARG A 178 -16.20 -6.97 10.33
C ARG A 178 -16.76 -5.73 11.01
N ARG A 179 -17.16 -4.74 10.20
CA ARG A 179 -17.93 -3.59 10.68
C ARG A 179 -19.38 -3.93 10.93
#